data_AF-A0A7K2XPR2-F1
#
_entry.id   AF-A0A7K2XPR2-F1
#
_cell.length_a   1.000
_cell.length_b   1.000
_cell.length_c   1.000
_cell.angle_alpha   90.00
_cell.angle_beta   90.00
_cell.angle_gamma   90.00
#
_symmetry.space_group_name_H-M   'P 1'
#
loop_
_entity.id
_entity.type
_entity.pdbx_description
1 polymer ?
#
loop_
_entity_poly.entity_id
_entity_poly.type
_entity_poly.pdbx_seq_one_letter_code
_entity_poly.pdbx_strand_id
1 'polypeptide(L)'
;VLVGTARGRISPHAPRSGLGPSVEEELTRLRLPRPEEPEPREVRLDPLRSPLDGRREVLLRRLLVIGASYGEPLAVAATGDGTALGTKWRLAWNPSVPARLDLAGVRG
;
A
#
# COMPACT_ATOMS: atom_id res chain seq x y z
N VAL A 1 21.61 7.07 -20.26
CA VAL A 1 21.49 6.71 -18.83
C VAL A 1 21.01 7.94 -18.08
N LEU A 2 19.84 7.89 -17.44
CA LEU A 2 19.35 8.99 -16.62
C LEU A 2 19.97 8.85 -15.23
N VAL A 3 20.92 9.71 -14.88
CA VAL A 3 21.55 9.77 -13.55
C VAL A 3 21.10 11.05 -12.87
N GLY A 4 20.33 10.92 -11.79
CA GLY A 4 19.88 12.04 -10.98
C GLY A 4 19.17 11.54 -9.73
N THR A 5 19.52 12.08 -8.56
CA THR A 5 18.86 11.79 -7.27
C THR A 5 17.62 12.65 -7.05
N ALA A 6 17.38 13.61 -7.95
CA ALA A 6 16.20 14.46 -7.95
C ALA A 6 14.97 13.64 -8.37
N ARG A 7 14.11 13.31 -7.40
CA ARG A 7 12.78 12.78 -7.68
C ARG A 7 11.87 13.94 -8.04
N GLY A 8 11.22 13.87 -9.21
CA GLY A 8 10.14 14.78 -9.56
C GLY A 8 9.02 14.67 -8.54
N ARG A 9 8.43 15.81 -8.16
CA ARG A 9 7.22 15.87 -7.33
C ARG A 9 6.03 16.20 -8.22
N ILE A 10 4.90 15.54 -7.99
CA ILE A 10 3.65 15.90 -8.65
C ILE A 10 3.28 17.33 -8.19
N SER A 11 2.86 18.17 -9.14
CA SER A 11 2.39 19.53 -8.82
C SER A 11 1.16 19.44 -7.92
N PRO A 12 1.03 20.29 -6.87
CA PRO A 12 -0.20 20.37 -6.07
C PRO A 12 -1.46 20.67 -6.90
N HIS A 13 -1.29 21.23 -8.10
CA HIS A 13 -2.37 21.57 -9.04
C HIS A 13 -2.68 20.46 -10.05
N ALA A 14 -1.96 19.33 -10.02
CA ALA A 14 -2.29 18.20 -10.87
C ALA A 14 -3.68 17.66 -10.49
N PRO A 15 -4.57 17.36 -11.47
CA PRO A 15 -5.86 16.75 -11.17
C PRO A 15 -5.65 15.43 -10.43
N ARG A 16 -6.35 15.26 -9.31
CA ARG A 16 -6.38 14.01 -8.54
C ARG A 16 -7.72 13.33 -8.71
N SER A 17 -7.69 12.02 -8.93
CA SER A 17 -8.90 11.20 -8.87
C SER A 17 -9.46 11.15 -7.44
N GLY A 18 -10.76 10.89 -7.29
CA GLY A 18 -11.37 10.70 -5.96
C GLY A 18 -10.81 9.47 -5.20
N LEU A 19 -10.22 8.51 -5.93
CA LEU A 19 -9.64 7.30 -5.36
C LEU A 19 -8.42 7.61 -4.47
N GLY A 20 -7.57 8.56 -4.86
CA GLY A 20 -6.38 8.95 -4.10
C GLY A 20 -6.70 9.40 -2.67
N PRO A 21 -7.51 10.46 -2.48
CA PRO A 21 -7.95 10.91 -1.16
C PRO A 21 -8.68 9.82 -0.36
N SER A 22 -9.55 9.04 -1.01
CA SER A 22 -10.28 7.95 -0.34
C SER A 22 -9.35 6.88 0.23
N VAL A 23 -8.30 6.50 -0.52
CA VAL A 23 -7.27 5.57 -0.03
C VAL A 23 -6.48 6.18 1.13
N GLU A 24 -6.08 7.45 1.06
CA GLU A 24 -5.36 8.12 2.15
C GLU A 24 -6.18 8.16 3.47
N GLU A 25 -7.48 8.41 3.37
CA GLU A 25 -8.41 8.32 4.50
C GLU A 25 -8.50 6.90 5.06
N GLU A 26 -8.60 5.89 4.18
CA GLU A 26 -8.65 4.49 4.61
C GLU A 26 -7.34 4.04 5.28
N LEU A 27 -6.18 4.44 4.75
CA LEU A 27 -4.87 4.20 5.37
C LEU A 27 -4.78 4.84 6.75
N THR A 28 -5.31 6.05 6.90
CA THR A 28 -5.39 6.74 8.21
C THR A 28 -6.25 5.94 9.19
N ARG A 29 -7.46 5.51 8.79
CA ARG A 29 -8.34 4.69 9.65
C ARG A 29 -7.71 3.35 10.05
N LEU A 30 -6.91 2.76 9.16
CA LEU A 30 -6.23 1.48 9.39
C LEU A 30 -4.83 1.61 10.02
N ARG A 31 -4.37 2.84 10.28
CA ARG A 31 -3.06 3.14 10.87
C ARG A 31 -1.90 2.55 10.06
N LEU A 32 -1.99 2.64 8.74
CA LEU A 32 -0.96 2.21 7.80
C LEU A 32 -0.07 3.40 7.37
N PRO A 33 1.15 3.19 6.83
CA PRO A 33 2.02 4.30 6.43
C PRO A 33 1.34 5.26 5.46
N ARG A 34 1.60 6.55 5.64
CA ARG A 34 1.00 7.64 4.87
C ARG A 34 2.08 8.44 4.13
N PRO A 35 1.73 9.40 3.26
CA PRO A 35 2.73 10.24 2.58
C PRO A 35 3.74 10.91 3.53
N GLU A 36 3.35 11.23 4.76
CA GLU A 36 4.21 11.83 5.79
C GLU A 36 5.18 10.82 6.43
N GLU A 37 4.97 9.52 6.21
CA GLU A 37 5.78 8.39 6.69
C GLU A 37 6.32 7.59 5.48
N PRO A 38 7.22 8.15 4.65
CA PRO A 38 7.65 7.52 3.40
C PRO A 38 8.58 6.31 3.61
N GLU A 39 9.12 6.14 4.82
CA GLU A 39 10.05 5.06 5.13
C GLU A 39 9.35 3.69 5.05
N PRO A 40 9.98 2.70 4.38
CA PRO A 40 9.42 1.37 4.29
C PRO A 40 9.18 0.75 5.68
N ARG A 41 7.98 0.21 5.89
CA ARG A 41 7.59 -0.49 7.11
C ARG A 41 7.21 -1.93 6.81
N GLU A 42 7.89 -2.87 7.45
CA GLU A 42 7.45 -4.26 7.45
C GLU A 42 6.38 -4.48 8.52
N VAL A 43 5.29 -5.14 8.15
CA VAL A 43 4.19 -5.49 9.05
C VAL A 43 3.86 -6.96 8.94
N ARG A 44 3.50 -7.57 10.07
CA ARG A 44 2.90 -8.90 10.12
C ARG A 44 1.43 -8.72 10.51
N LEU A 45 0.55 -9.43 9.82
CA LEU A 45 -0.89 -9.38 10.01
C LEU A 45 -1.40 -10.77 10.36
N ASP A 46 -2.42 -10.83 11.22
CA ASP A 46 -3.14 -12.07 11.55
C ASP A 46 -4.64 -11.91 11.16
N PRO A 47 -4.98 -11.92 9.85
CA PRO A 47 -6.29 -11.47 9.35
C PRO A 47 -7.47 -12.30 9.87
N LEU A 48 -7.23 -13.58 10.15
CA LEU A 48 -8.24 -14.52 10.67
C LEU A 48 -8.50 -14.35 12.18
N ARG A 49 -7.63 -13.61 12.89
CA ARG A 49 -7.67 -13.45 14.35
C ARG A 49 -7.87 -12.00 14.80
N SER A 50 -7.64 -11.04 13.92
CA SER A 50 -7.73 -9.60 14.22
C SER A 50 -8.60 -8.90 13.17
N PRO A 51 -9.79 -8.37 13.53
CA PRO A 51 -10.64 -7.64 12.60
C PRO A 51 -9.98 -6.42 11.96
N LEU A 52 -9.06 -5.77 12.69
CA LEU A 52 -8.26 -4.67 12.15
C LEU A 52 -7.31 -5.16 11.07
N ASP A 53 -6.63 -6.28 11.31
CA ASP A 53 -5.71 -6.87 10.34
C ASP A 53 -6.44 -7.49 9.15
N GLY A 54 -7.65 -8.00 9.36
CA GLY A 54 -8.55 -8.40 8.28
C GLY A 54 -8.84 -7.24 7.32
N ARG A 55 -9.17 -6.05 7.86
CA ARG A 55 -9.37 -4.85 7.02
C ARG A 55 -8.07 -4.38 6.34
N ARG A 56 -6.94 -4.42 7.04
CA ARG A 56 -5.62 -4.10 6.46
C ARG A 56 -5.29 -5.03 5.30
N GLU A 57 -5.44 -6.34 5.47
CA GLU A 57 -5.17 -7.34 4.44
C GLU A 57 -6.03 -7.11 3.19
N VAL A 58 -7.33 -6.84 3.37
CA VAL A 58 -8.25 -6.55 2.25
C VAL A 58 -7.79 -5.31 1.48
N LEU A 59 -7.47 -4.21 2.16
CA LEU A 59 -6.99 -3.00 1.50
C LEU A 59 -5.66 -3.26 0.76
N LEU A 60 -4.69 -3.90 1.41
CA LEU A 60 -3.39 -4.21 0.80
C LEU A 60 -3.55 -5.10 -0.44
N ARG A 61 -4.45 -6.09 -0.41
CA ARG A 61 -4.74 -6.93 -1.56
C ARG A 61 -5.38 -6.14 -2.71
N ARG A 62 -6.34 -5.25 -2.41
CA ARG A 62 -6.96 -4.38 -3.42
C ARG A 62 -5.93 -3.47 -4.08
N LEU A 63 -5.09 -2.82 -3.29
CA LEU A 63 -4.01 -1.96 -3.78
C LEU A 63 -3.00 -2.73 -4.63
N LEU A 64 -2.70 -3.99 -4.28
CA LEU A 64 -1.87 -4.87 -5.09
C LEU A 64 -2.53 -5.21 -6.44
N VAL A 65 -3.83 -5.54 -6.45
CA VAL A 65 -4.59 -5.89 -7.66
C VAL A 65 -4.67 -4.73 -8.63
N ILE A 66 -4.93 -3.51 -8.15
CA ILE A 66 -4.92 -2.30 -9.01
C ILE A 66 -3.50 -1.82 -9.33
N GLY A 67 -2.49 -2.48 -8.76
CA GLY A 67 -1.08 -2.22 -9.03
C GLY A 67 -0.53 -0.96 -8.37
N ALA A 68 -1.13 -0.40 -7.31
CA ALA A 68 -0.76 0.88 -6.70
C ALA A 68 0.65 0.93 -6.06
N SER A 69 1.44 -0.16 -6.09
CA SER A 69 2.83 -0.21 -5.60
C SER A 69 3.02 0.29 -4.15
N TYR A 70 1.99 0.16 -3.32
CA TYR A 70 2.01 0.57 -1.92
C TYR A 70 2.52 -0.53 -0.97
N GLY A 71 2.15 -1.79 -1.24
CA GLY A 71 2.49 -2.94 -0.42
C GLY A 71 3.00 -4.11 -1.27
N GLU A 72 4.07 -4.73 -0.80
CA GLU A 72 4.67 -5.95 -1.35
C GLU A 72 4.48 -7.09 -0.33
N PRO A 73 3.84 -8.22 -0.71
CA PRO A 73 3.76 -9.37 0.16
C PRO A 73 5.13 -10.03 0.31
N LEU A 74 5.52 -10.35 1.54
CA LEU A 74 6.76 -11.06 1.85
C LEU A 74 6.47 -12.52 2.15
N ALA A 75 7.37 -13.40 1.76
CA ALA A 75 7.29 -14.82 2.09
C ALA A 75 7.27 -15.02 3.61
N VAL A 76 6.35 -15.85 4.08
CA VAL A 76 6.28 -16.28 5.48
C VAL A 76 6.63 -17.76 5.51
N ALA A 77 7.65 -18.12 6.29
CA ALA A 77 7.95 -19.53 6.54
C ALA A 77 6.78 -20.15 7.31
N ALA A 78 6.21 -21.22 6.77
CA ALA A 78 5.36 -22.13 7.51
C ALA A 78 6.23 -22.94 8.47
N THR A 79 5.81 -23.09 9.73
CA THR A 79 6.45 -24.03 10.65
C THR A 79 5.76 -25.39 10.47
N GLY A 80 6.45 -26.37 9.89
CA GLY A 80 5.92 -27.72 9.60
C GLY A 80 4.93 -27.74 8.43
N ASP A 81 4.01 -28.72 8.41
CA ASP A 81 3.01 -28.92 7.35
C ASP A 81 1.80 -27.96 7.43
N GLY A 82 1.83 -26.97 8.33
CA GLY A 82 0.73 -26.04 8.54
C GLY A 82 0.83 -24.78 7.68
N THR A 83 -0.24 -24.40 6.99
CA THR A 83 -0.34 -23.11 6.29
C THR A 83 -0.06 -21.94 7.24
N ALA A 84 0.79 -21.00 6.83
CA ALA A 84 1.02 -19.77 7.59
C ALA A 84 -0.29 -18.99 7.75
N LEU A 85 -0.82 -18.93 8.98
CA LEU A 85 -2.11 -18.30 9.29
C LEU A 85 -2.08 -16.76 9.27
N GLY A 86 -0.88 -16.18 9.10
CA GLY A 86 -0.65 -14.75 9.03
C GLY A 86 0.15 -14.39 7.79
N THR A 87 0.01 -13.14 7.35
CA THR A 87 0.68 -12.58 6.18
C THR A 87 1.77 -11.61 6.64
N LYS A 88 2.80 -11.41 5.81
CA LYS A 88 3.83 -10.41 6.02
C LYS A 88 3.88 -9.49 4.81
N TRP A 89 4.02 -8.19 5.05
CA TRP A 89 4.04 -7.17 4.02
C TRP A 89 5.17 -6.19 4.25
N ARG A 90 5.73 -5.64 3.18
CA ARG A 90 6.54 -4.43 3.17
C ARG A 90 5.71 -3.31 2.57
N LEU A 91 5.54 -2.23 3.31
CA LEU A 91 4.71 -1.09 2.95
C LEU A 91 5.57 0.14 2.72
N ALA A 92 5.33 0.91 1.66
CA ALA A 92 6.03 2.16 1.43
C ALA A 92 5.16 3.13 0.60
N TRP A 93 5.07 4.38 1.06
CA TRP A 93 4.48 5.45 0.26
C TRP A 93 5.56 6.10 -0.63
N ASN A 94 5.64 5.67 -1.88
CA ASN A 94 6.55 6.25 -2.88
C ASN A 94 5.78 7.08 -3.93
N PRO A 95 6.43 7.95 -4.72
CA PRO A 95 5.75 8.80 -5.70
C PRO A 95 4.96 8.05 -6.78
N SER A 96 5.21 6.76 -7.01
CA SER A 96 4.41 5.95 -7.94
C SER A 96 3.02 5.63 -7.39
N VAL A 97 2.84 5.60 -6.07
CA VAL A 97 1.56 5.30 -5.43
C VAL A 97 0.47 6.28 -5.88
N PRO A 98 0.60 7.61 -5.65
CA PRO A 98 -0.42 8.56 -6.08
C PRO A 98 -0.62 8.55 -7.61
N ALA A 99 0.46 8.46 -8.40
CA ALA A 99 0.34 8.41 -9.86
C ALA A 99 -0.47 7.19 -10.36
N ARG A 100 -0.30 6.03 -9.73
CA ARG A 100 -1.04 4.82 -10.08
C ARG A 100 -2.48 4.84 -9.59
N LEU A 101 -2.74 5.45 -8.42
CA LEU A 101 -4.11 5.67 -7.94
C LEU A 101 -4.88 6.59 -8.89
N ASP A 102 -4.25 7.67 -9.37
CA ASP A 102 -4.87 8.55 -10.36
C ASP A 102 -5.15 7.84 -11.69
N LEU A 103 -4.23 7.00 -12.16
CA LEU A 103 -4.47 6.16 -13.35
C LEU A 103 -5.59 5.14 -13.13
N ALA A 104 -5.65 4.50 -11.96
CA ALA A 104 -6.68 3.53 -11.63
C ALA A 104 -8.07 4.19 -11.53
N GLY A 105 -8.16 5.36 -10.90
CA GLY A 105 -9.42 6.08 -10.72
C GLY A 105 -10.05 6.60 -12.01
N VAL A 106 -9.30 6.68 -13.12
CA VAL A 106 -9.87 6.93 -14.46
C VAL A 106 -10.75 5.76 -14.93
N ARG A 107 -10.56 4.55 -14.39
CA ARG A 107 -11.20 3.32 -14.85
C ARG A 107 -12.38 2.84 -13.97
N GLY A 108 -12.69 3.55 -12.87
CA GLY A 108 -13.74 3.19 -11.89
C GLY A 108 -13.16 2.56 -10.64
#